data_AF-A0A1G4KH92-F1
#
_entry.id   AF-A0A1G4KH92-F1
#
_cell.length_a   1.000
_cell.length_b   1.000
_cell.length_c   1.000
_cell.angle_alpha   90.00
_cell.angle_beta   90.00
_cell.angle_gamma   90.00
#
_symmetry.space_group_name_H-M   'P 1'
#
loop_
_entity.id
_entity.type
_entity.pdbx_description
1 polymer ?
#
loop_
_entity_poly.entity_id
_entity_poly.type
_entity_poly.pdbx_seq_one_letter_code
_entity_poly.pdbx_strand_id
1 'polypeptide(L)'
;MSVSHKGLSLGVDTLEAPAASEKLEKLHNFYWVSQKEPHAVRRHAILKAHPEVKKLMGHEPRTKYIVTGVVLLQCSMAFALRNTSPKSWKFWLCAYVVGATATQNIFLAIHELSHNLAFRKPWHNRLFSVFTNTPIGIPYAASFAPYHQLHHKFLGDEVYDTDIPTKFEALVLSNVLGKTFFATFQIFFYAFRPMFVTSIPMSPLHLINVAYQLTFDYFWITNFGINSFLYFLISAFLAGSLHPCSGHFIAEHYLLNMEEAIIGGKLAFKNTTAETEPVHSTEKSEITRQDVQFYEHYALETFSYYGILNFFTWNVGLHNEHHDFPFVPWSRLWELNRLCPEFYQSLPKHDSWCKVLWDFVLKDDVTLYNRVKRVNKHLTKAD
;
A
#
# COMPACT_ATOMS: atom_id res chain seq x y z
N MET A 1 -1.57 12.70 32.72
CA MET A 1 -0.13 12.32 32.60
C MET A 1 0.40 12.90 31.29
N SER A 2 1.73 12.97 31.06
CA SER A 2 2.27 13.40 29.77
C SER A 2 3.27 12.38 29.23
N VAL A 3 3.18 12.09 27.94
CA VAL A 3 4.16 11.22 27.26
C VAL A 3 5.08 12.12 26.44
N SER A 4 6.39 11.92 26.59
CA SER A 4 7.43 12.64 25.86
C SER A 4 8.08 11.72 24.83
N HIS A 5 8.00 12.08 23.55
CA HIS A 5 8.75 11.43 22.47
C HIS A 5 9.49 12.48 21.65
N LYS A 6 10.83 12.36 21.56
CA LYS A 6 11.71 13.26 20.78
C LYS A 6 11.41 14.76 20.97
N GLY A 7 11.18 15.19 22.20
CA GLY A 7 11.01 16.61 22.55
C GLY A 7 9.60 17.18 22.37
N LEU A 8 8.60 16.37 21.97
CA LEU A 8 7.19 16.75 22.10
C LEU A 8 6.60 16.16 23.38
N SER A 9 5.90 17.00 24.15
CA SER A 9 5.11 16.60 25.31
C SER A 9 3.62 16.68 24.96
N LEU A 10 2.90 15.56 25.08
CA LEU A 10 1.45 15.52 24.89
C LEU A 10 0.72 15.20 26.19
N GLY A 11 -0.39 15.89 26.44
CA GLY A 11 -1.30 15.58 27.54
C GLY A 11 -2.06 14.28 27.24
N VAL A 12 -2.03 13.33 28.19
CA VAL A 12 -2.68 12.01 28.09
C VAL A 12 -4.20 12.11 27.91
N ASP A 13 -4.79 13.23 28.29
CA ASP A 13 -6.21 13.55 28.12
C ASP A 13 -6.63 13.59 26.63
N THR A 14 -5.66 13.61 25.70
CA THR A 14 -5.86 13.59 24.23
C THR A 14 -5.64 12.21 23.58
N LEU A 15 -5.34 11.19 24.40
CA LEU A 15 -4.88 9.87 23.98
C LEU A 15 -5.67 8.73 24.65
N GLU A 16 -6.89 8.99 25.13
CA GLU A 16 -7.72 7.91 25.65
C GLU A 16 -8.18 7.02 24.48
N ALA A 17 -7.40 5.98 24.21
CA ALA A 17 -7.90 4.81 23.51
C ALA A 17 -9.19 4.36 24.23
N PRO A 18 -10.26 4.00 23.49
CA PRO A 18 -11.50 3.58 24.12
C PRO A 18 -11.20 2.46 25.12
N ALA A 19 -11.70 2.58 26.35
CA ALA A 19 -11.53 1.54 27.36
C ALA A 19 -12.05 0.22 26.80
N ALA A 20 -11.44 -0.92 27.18
CA ALA A 20 -11.89 -2.24 26.72
C ALA A 20 -13.37 -2.54 27.08
N SER A 21 -13.95 -1.78 28.01
CA SER A 21 -15.36 -1.82 28.42
C SER A 21 -16.28 -0.90 27.61
N GLU A 22 -15.77 -0.14 26.64
CA GLU A 22 -16.58 0.72 25.76
C GLU A 22 -17.53 -0.12 24.90
N LYS A 23 -18.58 0.55 24.39
CA LYS A 23 -19.55 -0.14 23.53
C LYS A 23 -18.85 -0.76 22.32
N LEU A 24 -19.26 -1.98 21.97
CA LEU A 24 -18.71 -2.72 20.83
C LEU A 24 -18.76 -1.91 19.52
N GLU A 25 -19.79 -1.07 19.37
CA GLU A 25 -19.97 -0.14 18.24
C GLU A 25 -18.85 0.91 18.13
N LYS A 26 -18.27 1.34 19.26
CA LYS A 26 -17.14 2.28 19.31
C LYS A 26 -15.81 1.56 19.09
N LEU A 27 -15.69 0.33 19.58
CA LEU A 27 -14.51 -0.52 19.42
C LEU A 27 -14.38 -1.10 18.00
N HIS A 28 -15.51 -1.36 17.32
CA HIS A 28 -15.58 -1.93 15.97
C HIS A 28 -15.96 -0.87 14.94
N ASN A 29 -15.23 0.24 14.92
CA ASN A 29 -15.44 1.30 13.94
C ASN A 29 -14.10 1.83 13.41
N PHE A 30 -14.14 2.33 12.18
CA PHE A 30 -12.97 2.96 11.57
C PHE A 30 -12.64 4.29 12.24
N TYR A 31 -11.39 4.73 12.06
CA TYR A 31 -10.95 6.03 12.56
C TYR A 31 -11.44 7.13 11.60
N TRP A 32 -12.67 7.63 11.82
CA TRP A 32 -13.27 8.64 10.96
C TRP A 32 -12.68 10.03 11.22
N VAL A 33 -12.18 10.66 10.16
CA VAL A 33 -11.67 12.03 10.18
C VAL A 33 -12.36 12.86 9.11
N SER A 34 -12.49 14.16 9.37
CA SER A 34 -12.98 15.12 8.36
C SER A 34 -11.84 15.92 7.73
N GLN A 35 -10.64 15.87 8.32
CA GLN A 35 -9.44 16.52 7.82
C GLN A 35 -9.01 15.89 6.49
N LYS A 36 -8.55 16.72 5.56
CA LYS A 36 -7.94 16.27 4.31
C LYS A 36 -6.65 15.50 4.59
N GLU A 37 -6.32 14.55 3.73
CA GLU A 37 -5.04 13.83 3.77
C GLU A 37 -3.83 14.80 3.72
N PRO A 38 -2.72 14.48 4.41
CA PRO A 38 -1.63 15.41 4.66
C PRO A 38 -0.66 15.53 3.47
N HIS A 39 -0.64 14.59 2.53
CA HIS A 39 0.35 14.52 1.47
C HIS A 39 0.22 15.67 0.49
N ALA A 40 -0.99 16.01 0.04
CA ALA A 40 -1.16 17.17 -0.84
C ALA A 40 -0.74 18.47 -0.13
N VAL A 41 -1.05 18.62 1.16
CA VAL A 41 -0.71 19.80 1.96
C VAL A 41 0.81 19.89 2.16
N ARG A 42 1.44 18.80 2.57
CA ARG A 42 2.88 18.70 2.81
C ARG A 42 3.68 18.86 1.53
N ARG A 43 3.23 18.27 0.41
CA ARG A 43 3.79 18.51 -0.93
C ARG A 43 3.87 19.99 -1.28
N HIS A 44 2.80 20.76 -1.02
CA HIS A 44 2.80 22.20 -1.29
C HIS A 44 3.79 22.95 -0.40
N ALA A 45 3.85 22.60 0.89
CA ALA A 45 4.82 23.19 1.82
C ALA A 45 6.26 22.88 1.41
N ILE A 46 6.56 21.62 1.07
CA ILE A 46 7.88 21.18 0.60
C ILE A 46 8.26 21.90 -0.69
N LEU A 47 7.37 22.00 -1.68
CA LEU A 47 7.69 22.70 -2.94
C LEU A 47 7.94 24.20 -2.76
N LYS A 48 7.38 24.79 -1.70
CA LYS A 48 7.63 26.19 -1.33
C LYS A 48 8.98 26.36 -0.62
N ALA A 49 9.32 25.47 0.31
CA ALA A 49 10.56 25.51 1.07
C ALA A 49 11.78 25.02 0.27
N HIS A 50 11.59 23.97 -0.54
CA HIS A 50 12.60 23.25 -1.33
C HIS A 50 12.18 23.13 -2.81
N PRO A 51 12.17 24.24 -3.57
CA PRO A 51 11.80 24.20 -4.99
C PRO A 51 12.69 23.26 -5.83
N GLU A 52 13.92 22.97 -5.37
CA GLU A 52 14.86 22.02 -5.97
C GLU A 52 14.34 20.57 -6.02
N VAL A 53 13.37 20.19 -5.18
CA VAL A 53 12.73 18.86 -5.21
C VAL A 53 12.14 18.55 -6.59
N LYS A 54 11.71 19.57 -7.34
CA LYS A 54 11.22 19.40 -8.72
C LYS A 54 12.26 18.76 -9.65
N LYS A 55 13.55 18.90 -9.37
CA LYS A 55 14.64 18.28 -10.15
C LYS A 55 14.71 16.77 -9.95
N LEU A 56 14.18 16.26 -8.83
CA LEU A 56 14.12 14.83 -8.56
C LEU A 56 13.02 14.13 -9.35
N MET A 57 11.96 14.86 -9.73
CA MET A 57 10.85 14.31 -10.48
C MET A 57 11.25 13.87 -11.89
N GLY A 58 10.52 12.89 -12.41
CA GLY A 58 10.66 12.42 -13.78
C GLY A 58 11.10 10.96 -13.85
N HIS A 59 11.71 10.59 -14.98
CA HIS A 59 11.89 9.18 -15.30
C HIS A 59 13.21 8.60 -14.79
N GLU A 60 13.19 7.30 -14.51
CA GLU A 60 14.33 6.45 -14.17
C GLU A 60 14.51 5.33 -15.22
N PRO A 61 15.38 5.54 -16.22
CA PRO A 61 15.59 4.57 -17.30
C PRO A 61 16.16 3.22 -16.84
N ARG A 62 16.78 3.13 -15.65
CA ARG A 62 17.30 1.86 -15.11
C ARG A 62 16.18 0.88 -14.77
N THR A 63 14.99 1.38 -14.44
CA THR A 63 13.83 0.56 -14.06
C THR A 63 13.56 -0.54 -15.08
N LYS A 64 13.51 -0.24 -16.38
CA LYS A 64 13.22 -1.24 -17.41
C LYS A 64 14.25 -2.38 -17.48
N TYR A 65 15.54 -2.10 -17.21
CA TYR A 65 16.58 -3.14 -17.27
C TYR A 65 16.52 -4.06 -16.06
N ILE A 66 16.31 -3.48 -14.87
CA ILE A 66 16.13 -4.25 -13.63
C ILE A 66 14.89 -5.14 -13.75
N VAL A 67 13.75 -4.57 -14.16
CA VAL A 67 12.50 -5.32 -14.36
C VAL A 67 12.68 -6.48 -15.33
N THR A 68 13.27 -6.24 -16.51
CA THR A 68 13.54 -7.33 -17.46
C THR A 68 14.42 -8.41 -16.84
N GLY A 69 15.45 -8.04 -16.07
CA GLY A 69 16.28 -8.98 -15.34
C GLY A 69 15.50 -9.85 -14.35
N VAL A 70 14.57 -9.25 -13.59
CA VAL A 70 13.73 -9.96 -12.62
C VAL A 70 12.71 -10.88 -13.31
N VAL A 71 12.11 -10.45 -14.42
CA VAL A 71 11.24 -11.31 -15.25
C VAL A 71 12.03 -12.50 -15.80
N LEU A 72 13.25 -12.27 -16.31
CA LEU A 72 14.11 -13.35 -16.79
C LEU A 72 14.53 -14.30 -15.66
N LEU A 73 14.80 -13.79 -14.45
CA LEU A 73 15.09 -14.60 -13.29
C LEU A 73 13.92 -15.53 -12.95
N GLN A 74 12.69 -15.00 -12.90
CA GLN A 74 11.48 -15.78 -12.65
C GLN A 74 11.28 -16.86 -13.70
N CYS A 75 11.37 -16.51 -14.99
CA CYS A 75 11.26 -17.48 -16.09
C CYS A 75 12.34 -18.56 -16.02
N SER A 76 13.57 -18.18 -15.65
CA SER A 76 14.70 -19.12 -15.50
C SER A 76 14.50 -20.08 -14.33
N MET A 77 13.99 -19.60 -13.20
CA MET A 77 13.65 -20.42 -12.03
C MET A 77 12.49 -21.37 -12.32
N ALA A 78 11.42 -20.86 -12.96
CA ALA A 78 10.30 -21.67 -13.42
C ALA A 78 10.77 -22.81 -14.33
N PHE A 79 11.61 -22.49 -15.33
CA PHE A 79 12.20 -23.48 -16.23
C PHE A 79 13.06 -24.51 -15.49
N ALA A 80 13.90 -24.07 -14.54
CA ALA A 80 14.73 -24.97 -13.74
C ALA A 80 13.90 -25.93 -12.87
N LEU A 81 12.75 -25.48 -12.36
CA LEU A 81 11.84 -26.26 -11.53
C LEU A 81 10.81 -27.09 -12.31
N ARG A 82 10.80 -27.05 -13.65
CA ARG A 82 9.78 -27.72 -14.49
C ARG A 82 9.60 -29.22 -14.21
N ASN A 83 10.67 -29.92 -13.87
CA ASN A 83 10.66 -31.35 -13.55
C ASN A 83 10.61 -31.62 -12.03
N THR A 84 10.45 -30.57 -11.21
CA THR A 84 10.35 -30.68 -9.77
C THR A 84 8.88 -30.70 -9.38
N SER A 85 8.47 -31.69 -8.59
CA SER A 85 7.09 -31.77 -8.10
C SER A 85 6.75 -30.57 -7.19
N PRO A 86 5.60 -29.90 -7.40
CA PRO A 86 5.08 -28.86 -6.49
C PRO A 86 4.81 -29.37 -5.06
N LYS A 87 4.80 -30.68 -4.84
CA LYS A 87 4.71 -31.28 -3.49
C LYS A 87 6.06 -31.32 -2.76
N SER A 88 7.17 -31.04 -3.45
CA SER A 88 8.50 -31.11 -2.83
C SER A 88 8.81 -29.84 -2.04
N TRP A 89 9.50 -30.01 -0.93
CA TRP A 89 9.98 -28.89 -0.11
C TRP A 89 10.93 -27.97 -0.91
N LYS A 90 11.74 -28.53 -1.83
CA LYS A 90 12.63 -27.76 -2.70
C LYS A 90 11.86 -26.76 -3.55
N PHE A 91 10.72 -27.18 -4.11
CA PHE A 91 9.86 -26.31 -4.91
C PHE A 91 9.35 -25.14 -4.08
N TRP A 92 8.77 -25.43 -2.90
CA TRP A 92 8.23 -24.41 -2.00
C TRP A 92 9.31 -23.46 -1.47
N LEU A 93 10.50 -23.97 -1.14
CA LEU A 93 11.61 -23.13 -0.69
C LEU A 93 12.05 -22.15 -1.78
N CYS A 94 12.21 -22.64 -3.03
CA CYS A 94 12.54 -21.78 -4.16
C CYS A 94 11.43 -20.78 -4.48
N ALA A 95 10.17 -21.21 -4.43
CA ALA A 95 9.01 -20.36 -4.66
C ALA A 95 8.84 -19.29 -3.57
N TYR A 96 9.16 -19.60 -2.31
CA TYR A 96 9.08 -18.62 -1.23
C TYR A 96 10.27 -17.66 -1.23
N VAL A 97 11.50 -18.17 -1.24
CA VAL A 97 12.69 -17.31 -1.06
C VAL A 97 12.99 -16.49 -2.31
N VAL A 98 13.07 -17.15 -3.48
CA VAL A 98 13.40 -16.49 -4.74
C VAL A 98 12.13 -15.99 -5.41
N GLY A 99 11.14 -16.87 -5.54
CA GLY A 99 9.89 -16.59 -6.22
C GLY A 99 9.14 -15.42 -5.61
N ALA A 100 8.73 -15.50 -4.36
CA ALA A 100 7.90 -14.50 -3.71
C ALA A 100 8.63 -13.15 -3.59
N THR A 101 9.94 -13.14 -3.28
CA THR A 101 10.76 -11.92 -3.26
C THR A 101 10.83 -11.24 -4.63
N ALA A 102 11.11 -11.99 -5.70
CA ALA A 102 11.16 -11.42 -7.03
C ALA A 102 9.75 -11.03 -7.55
N THR A 103 8.70 -11.75 -7.18
CA THR A 103 7.33 -11.36 -7.52
C THR A 103 6.89 -10.10 -6.76
N GLN A 104 7.34 -9.92 -5.51
CA GLN A 104 7.17 -8.66 -4.78
C GLN A 104 7.84 -7.49 -5.51
N ASN A 105 9.06 -7.70 -6.02
CA ASN A 105 9.72 -6.73 -6.89
C ASN A 105 8.89 -6.43 -8.14
N ILE A 106 8.28 -7.44 -8.77
CA ILE A 106 7.43 -7.27 -9.95
C ILE A 106 6.13 -6.50 -9.66
N PHE A 107 5.44 -6.78 -8.55
CA PHE A 107 4.27 -6.01 -8.14
C PHE A 107 4.62 -4.53 -7.97
N LEU A 108 5.73 -4.26 -7.30
CA LEU A 108 6.15 -2.88 -7.05
C LEU A 108 6.79 -2.20 -8.27
N ALA A 109 7.29 -2.96 -9.23
CA ALA A 109 7.65 -2.44 -10.54
C ALA A 109 6.41 -2.00 -11.33
N ILE A 110 5.33 -2.80 -11.31
CA ILE A 110 4.04 -2.41 -11.91
C ILE A 110 3.49 -1.16 -11.22
N HIS A 111 3.65 -1.05 -9.90
CA HIS A 111 3.38 0.16 -9.14
C HIS A 111 4.17 1.37 -9.67
N GLU A 112 5.49 1.29 -9.80
CA GLU A 112 6.33 2.37 -10.35
C GLU A 112 5.91 2.75 -11.78
N LEU A 113 5.54 1.77 -12.60
CA LEU A 113 5.08 1.98 -13.98
C LEU A 113 3.72 2.69 -14.03
N SER A 114 2.87 2.51 -13.01
CA SER A 114 1.58 3.21 -12.90
C SER A 114 1.73 4.73 -12.78
N HIS A 115 2.85 5.18 -12.21
CA HIS A 115 3.23 6.59 -12.10
C HIS A 115 3.99 7.13 -13.33
N ASN A 116 4.15 6.29 -14.36
CA ASN A 116 4.88 6.60 -15.59
C ASN A 116 6.38 6.91 -15.39
N LEU A 117 7.02 6.26 -14.42
CA LEU A 117 8.37 6.57 -14.00
C LEU A 117 9.47 5.89 -14.83
N ALA A 118 9.19 4.84 -15.61
CA ALA A 118 10.24 4.16 -16.37
C ALA A 118 10.48 4.75 -17.77
N PHE A 119 9.43 5.26 -18.42
CA PHE A 119 9.47 5.79 -19.79
C PHE A 119 8.83 7.16 -19.92
N ARG A 120 9.32 7.96 -20.88
CA ARG A 120 8.78 9.29 -21.20
C ARG A 120 7.33 9.28 -21.65
N LYS A 121 6.95 8.31 -22.50
CA LYS A 121 5.59 8.20 -23.03
C LYS A 121 4.76 7.31 -22.11
N PRO A 122 3.60 7.76 -21.61
CA PRO A 122 2.74 6.95 -20.73
C PRO A 122 2.37 5.58 -21.31
N TRP A 123 2.12 5.52 -22.61
CA TRP A 123 1.78 4.25 -23.28
C TRP A 123 2.91 3.22 -23.26
N HIS A 124 4.18 3.65 -23.22
CA HIS A 124 5.30 2.73 -23.09
C HIS A 124 5.36 2.10 -21.69
N ASN A 125 5.06 2.87 -20.63
CA ASN A 125 4.95 2.32 -19.28
C ASN A 125 3.81 1.30 -19.18
N ARG A 126 2.66 1.60 -19.80
CA ARG A 126 1.49 0.69 -19.83
C ARG A 126 1.76 -0.61 -20.58
N LEU A 127 2.40 -0.56 -21.74
CA LEU A 127 2.76 -1.80 -22.46
C LEU A 127 3.87 -2.57 -21.72
N PHE A 128 4.83 -1.86 -21.14
CA PHE A 128 5.88 -2.50 -20.37
C PHE A 128 5.36 -3.10 -19.06
N SER A 129 4.31 -2.56 -18.44
CA SER A 129 3.68 -3.18 -17.27
C SER A 129 2.98 -4.49 -17.62
N VAL A 130 2.40 -4.62 -18.82
CA VAL A 130 1.88 -5.89 -19.34
C VAL A 130 3.00 -6.93 -19.49
N PHE A 131 4.17 -6.55 -20.01
CA PHE A 131 5.36 -7.41 -20.03
C PHE A 131 5.88 -7.73 -18.62
N THR A 132 5.85 -6.76 -17.71
CA THR A 132 6.30 -6.95 -16.32
C THR A 132 5.41 -7.97 -15.59
N ASN A 133 4.14 -8.08 -15.99
CA ASN A 133 3.16 -9.01 -15.44
C ASN A 133 3.43 -10.48 -15.78
N THR A 134 4.27 -10.78 -16.78
CA THR A 134 4.50 -12.14 -17.31
C THR A 134 4.61 -13.24 -16.24
N PRO A 135 5.51 -13.15 -15.23
CA PRO A 135 5.71 -14.20 -14.24
C PRO A 135 4.70 -14.17 -13.07
N ILE A 136 3.61 -13.41 -13.18
CA ILE A 136 2.48 -13.47 -12.23
C ILE A 136 1.51 -14.61 -12.61
N GLY A 137 1.38 -14.91 -13.91
CA GLY A 137 0.50 -15.97 -14.42
C GLY A 137 -1.00 -15.62 -14.46
N ILE A 138 -1.37 -14.39 -14.09
CA ILE A 138 -2.74 -13.86 -14.22
C ILE A 138 -2.69 -12.38 -14.63
N PRO A 139 -3.64 -11.87 -15.43
CA PRO A 139 -3.61 -10.48 -15.91
C PRO A 139 -3.99 -9.52 -14.78
N TYR A 140 -3.01 -8.75 -14.29
CA TYR A 140 -3.15 -7.85 -13.13
C TYR A 140 -2.79 -6.39 -13.47
N ALA A 141 -1.74 -6.17 -14.26
CA ALA A 141 -1.13 -4.86 -14.47
C ALA A 141 -2.08 -3.78 -15.00
N ALA A 142 -3.01 -4.13 -15.90
CA ALA A 142 -3.95 -3.17 -16.47
C ALA A 142 -4.95 -2.61 -15.45
N SER A 143 -5.38 -3.45 -14.49
CA SER A 143 -6.35 -3.07 -13.47
C SER A 143 -5.70 -2.37 -12.29
N PHE A 144 -4.44 -2.66 -11.99
CA PHE A 144 -3.74 -2.04 -10.87
C PHE A 144 -3.67 -0.51 -10.97
N ALA A 145 -3.21 0.03 -12.10
CA ALA A 145 -2.89 1.46 -12.20
C ALA A 145 -4.10 2.39 -11.92
N PRO A 146 -5.32 2.16 -12.45
CA PRO A 146 -6.47 2.99 -12.11
C PRO A 146 -6.83 3.02 -10.62
N TYR A 147 -6.88 1.86 -9.96
CA TYR A 147 -7.18 1.79 -8.52
C TYR A 147 -6.09 2.44 -7.68
N HIS A 148 -4.82 2.19 -8.03
CA HIS A 148 -3.68 2.78 -7.34
C HIS A 148 -3.68 4.32 -7.41
N GLN A 149 -4.07 4.89 -8.55
CA GLN A 149 -4.19 6.35 -8.69
C GLN A 149 -5.37 6.93 -7.89
N LEU A 150 -6.48 6.17 -7.74
CA LEU A 150 -7.57 6.58 -6.85
C LEU A 150 -7.11 6.59 -5.40
N HIS A 151 -6.39 5.55 -4.96
CA HIS A 151 -5.83 5.47 -3.61
C HIS A 151 -4.95 6.68 -3.26
N HIS A 152 -4.00 7.07 -4.13
CA HIS A 152 -3.19 8.27 -3.89
C HIS A 152 -3.99 9.57 -3.86
N LYS A 153 -5.05 9.67 -4.67
CA LYS A 153 -5.83 10.92 -4.83
C LYS A 153 -6.90 11.08 -3.76
N PHE A 154 -7.47 9.98 -3.31
CA PHE A 154 -8.62 9.91 -2.41
C PHE A 154 -8.30 9.02 -1.20
N LEU A 155 -7.07 9.09 -0.68
CA LEU A 155 -6.62 8.30 0.46
C LEU A 155 -7.62 8.39 1.62
N GLY A 156 -8.03 7.23 2.15
CA GLY A 156 -9.01 7.15 3.22
C GLY A 156 -10.47 7.33 2.80
N ASP A 157 -10.78 7.67 1.54
CA ASP A 157 -12.16 7.85 1.08
C ASP A 157 -12.92 6.51 1.08
N GLU A 158 -14.09 6.48 1.70
CA GLU A 158 -14.83 5.24 1.90
C GLU A 158 -15.35 4.54 0.62
N VAL A 159 -15.36 5.24 -0.52
CA VAL A 159 -15.78 4.70 -1.82
C VAL A 159 -14.57 4.49 -2.72
N TYR A 160 -13.77 5.55 -2.91
CA TYR A 160 -12.72 5.54 -3.92
C TYR A 160 -11.44 4.81 -3.49
N ASP A 161 -11.15 4.73 -2.19
CA ASP A 161 -9.99 4.01 -1.67
C ASP A 161 -10.35 2.56 -1.36
N THR A 162 -10.14 1.70 -2.36
CA THR A 162 -10.43 0.26 -2.27
C THR A 162 -9.43 -0.53 -1.42
N ASP A 163 -8.38 0.11 -0.91
CA ASP A 163 -7.37 -0.58 -0.09
C ASP A 163 -7.85 -0.75 1.36
N ILE A 164 -8.90 -0.01 1.75
CA ILE A 164 -9.53 -0.09 3.07
C ILE A 164 -10.46 -1.30 3.12
N PRO A 165 -10.37 -2.14 4.18
CA PRO A 165 -11.32 -3.22 4.37
C PRO A 165 -12.78 -2.74 4.42
N THR A 166 -13.69 -3.59 3.97
CA THR A 166 -15.12 -3.35 4.17
C THR A 166 -15.50 -3.57 5.65
N LYS A 167 -16.63 -3.01 6.09
CA LYS A 167 -17.14 -3.28 7.45
C LYS A 167 -17.39 -4.77 7.68
N PHE A 168 -17.85 -5.49 6.65
CA PHE A 168 -18.08 -6.92 6.73
C PHE A 168 -16.78 -7.69 6.95
N GLU A 169 -15.75 -7.39 6.14
CA GLU A 169 -14.41 -7.97 6.33
C GLU A 169 -13.89 -7.68 7.74
N ALA A 170 -14.01 -6.44 8.20
CA ALA A 170 -13.53 -6.06 9.52
C ALA A 170 -14.29 -6.75 10.66
N LEU A 171 -15.60 -6.95 10.52
CA LEU A 171 -16.41 -7.65 11.51
C LEU A 171 -15.99 -9.12 11.67
N VAL A 172 -15.73 -9.82 10.55
CA VAL A 172 -15.50 -11.28 10.57
C VAL A 172 -14.01 -11.65 10.70
N LEU A 173 -13.09 -10.76 10.32
CA LEU A 173 -11.66 -11.06 10.27
C LEU A 173 -10.83 -10.45 11.40
N SER A 174 -11.40 -9.67 12.34
CA SER A 174 -10.60 -8.93 13.34
C SER A 174 -10.04 -9.75 14.51
N ASN A 175 -10.30 -11.06 14.57
CA ASN A 175 -9.65 -11.96 15.54
C ASN A 175 -8.36 -12.58 14.97
N VAL A 176 -7.53 -13.23 15.80
CA VAL A 176 -6.22 -13.80 15.39
C VAL A 176 -6.33 -14.72 14.16
N LEU A 177 -7.32 -15.62 14.11
CA LEU A 177 -7.50 -16.52 12.97
C LEU A 177 -7.94 -15.76 11.71
N GLY A 178 -8.86 -14.82 11.87
CA GLY A 178 -9.32 -13.94 10.79
C GLY A 178 -8.22 -13.07 10.22
N LYS A 179 -7.36 -12.48 11.08
CA LYS A 179 -6.21 -11.67 10.66
C LYS A 179 -5.13 -12.50 10.02
N THR A 180 -4.90 -13.72 10.51
CA THR A 180 -4.01 -14.70 9.87
C THR A 180 -4.52 -15.05 8.47
N PHE A 181 -5.83 -15.32 8.33
CA PHE A 181 -6.46 -15.56 7.04
C PHE A 181 -6.31 -14.35 6.12
N PHE A 182 -6.65 -13.15 6.60
CA PHE A 182 -6.50 -11.91 5.86
C PHE A 182 -5.07 -11.71 5.35
N ALA A 183 -4.07 -11.80 6.23
CA ALA A 183 -2.66 -11.61 5.86
C ALA A 183 -2.11 -12.74 4.95
N THR A 184 -2.66 -13.96 5.04
CA THR A 184 -2.27 -15.06 4.14
C THR A 184 -2.88 -14.92 2.75
N PHE A 185 -4.12 -14.43 2.66
CA PHE A 185 -4.88 -14.30 1.42
C PHE A 185 -4.99 -12.86 0.93
N GLN A 186 -4.09 -11.97 1.40
CA GLN A 186 -4.18 -10.53 1.20
C GLN A 186 -4.28 -10.14 -0.28
N ILE A 187 -3.54 -10.83 -1.15
CA ILE A 187 -3.59 -10.60 -2.59
C ILE A 187 -5.00 -10.75 -3.19
N PHE A 188 -5.83 -11.63 -2.64
CA PHE A 188 -7.20 -11.82 -3.11
C PHE A 188 -8.12 -10.70 -2.65
N PHE A 189 -7.89 -10.12 -1.46
CA PHE A 189 -8.62 -8.93 -1.04
C PHE A 189 -8.32 -7.76 -1.97
N TYR A 190 -7.06 -7.54 -2.33
CA TYR A 190 -6.68 -6.52 -3.31
C TYR A 190 -7.23 -6.79 -4.71
N ALA A 191 -7.32 -8.06 -5.12
CA ALA A 191 -7.85 -8.42 -6.44
C ALA A 191 -9.38 -8.29 -6.53
N PHE A 192 -10.11 -8.77 -5.50
CA PHE A 192 -11.55 -8.92 -5.58
C PHE A 192 -12.33 -7.79 -4.92
N ARG A 193 -11.85 -7.21 -3.80
CA ARG A 193 -12.59 -6.14 -3.11
C ARG A 193 -12.94 -4.96 -4.03
N PRO A 194 -12.03 -4.47 -4.90
CA PRO A 194 -12.38 -3.37 -5.80
C PRO A 194 -13.60 -3.69 -6.68
N MET A 195 -13.77 -4.95 -7.10
CA MET A 195 -14.91 -5.38 -7.93
C MET A 195 -16.27 -5.21 -7.24
N PHE A 196 -16.30 -5.22 -5.90
CA PHE A 196 -17.51 -5.08 -5.10
C PHE A 196 -17.70 -3.68 -4.51
N VAL A 197 -16.63 -2.88 -4.39
CA VAL A 197 -16.68 -1.54 -3.78
C VAL A 197 -16.79 -0.45 -4.85
N THR A 198 -15.86 -0.41 -5.79
CA THR A 198 -15.79 0.62 -6.83
C THR A 198 -15.34 -0.02 -8.12
N SER A 199 -16.23 -0.18 -9.09
CA SER A 199 -15.88 -0.78 -10.38
C SER A 199 -15.41 0.28 -11.37
N ILE A 200 -14.22 0.07 -11.93
CA ILE A 200 -13.66 0.93 -12.98
C ILE A 200 -13.98 0.32 -14.36
N PRO A 201 -14.39 1.12 -15.35
CA PRO A 201 -14.69 0.61 -16.69
C PRO A 201 -13.46 -0.02 -17.36
N MET A 202 -13.71 -1.09 -18.10
CA MET A 202 -12.68 -1.79 -18.87
C MET A 202 -12.10 -0.88 -19.96
N SER A 203 -10.78 -0.90 -20.10
CA SER A 203 -10.03 -0.17 -21.13
C SER A 203 -9.40 -1.12 -22.14
N PRO A 204 -9.00 -0.66 -23.34
CA PRO A 204 -8.28 -1.50 -24.31
C PRO A 204 -7.02 -2.17 -23.74
N LEU A 205 -6.37 -1.54 -22.76
CA LEU A 205 -5.21 -2.13 -22.08
C LEU A 205 -5.56 -3.42 -21.34
N HIS A 206 -6.79 -3.54 -20.80
CA HIS A 206 -7.24 -4.77 -20.15
C HIS A 206 -7.31 -5.92 -21.15
N LEU A 207 -7.87 -5.68 -22.33
CA LEU A 207 -7.93 -6.68 -23.41
C LEU A 207 -6.52 -7.07 -23.86
N ILE A 208 -5.60 -6.10 -24.02
CA ILE A 208 -4.20 -6.36 -24.34
C ILE A 208 -3.54 -7.22 -23.26
N ASN A 209 -3.72 -6.89 -21.98
CA ASN A 209 -3.10 -7.63 -20.87
C ASN A 209 -3.63 -9.06 -20.79
N VAL A 210 -4.94 -9.27 -20.93
CA VAL A 210 -5.56 -10.59 -20.94
C VAL A 210 -5.07 -11.41 -22.13
N ALA A 211 -5.11 -10.85 -23.34
CA ALA A 211 -4.66 -11.55 -24.54
C ALA A 211 -3.16 -11.92 -24.44
N TYR A 212 -2.32 -10.99 -24.00
CA TYR A 212 -0.89 -11.23 -23.79
C TYR A 212 -0.65 -12.33 -22.76
N GLN A 213 -1.27 -12.23 -21.58
CA GLN A 213 -1.03 -13.17 -20.48
C GLN A 213 -1.49 -14.58 -20.86
N LEU A 214 -2.71 -14.73 -21.38
CA LEU A 214 -3.22 -16.04 -21.80
C LEU A 214 -2.36 -16.66 -22.91
N THR A 215 -1.88 -15.85 -23.85
CA THR A 215 -0.98 -16.31 -24.92
C THR A 215 0.34 -16.78 -24.34
N PHE A 216 0.96 -15.99 -23.45
CA PHE A 216 2.21 -16.37 -22.79
C PHE A 216 2.04 -17.65 -21.97
N ASP A 217 1.00 -17.74 -21.14
CA ASP A 217 0.74 -18.89 -20.28
C ASP A 217 0.51 -20.16 -21.10
N TYR A 218 -0.27 -20.06 -22.18
CA TYR A 218 -0.48 -21.18 -23.11
C TYR A 218 0.84 -21.68 -23.71
N PHE A 219 1.67 -20.78 -24.27
CA PHE A 219 2.96 -21.16 -24.82
C PHE A 219 3.92 -21.69 -23.74
N TRP A 220 3.90 -21.12 -22.54
CA TRP A 220 4.76 -21.54 -21.45
C TRP A 220 4.41 -22.95 -20.96
N ILE A 221 3.12 -23.21 -20.69
CA ILE A 221 2.65 -24.51 -20.21
C ILE A 221 2.89 -25.60 -21.26
N THR A 222 2.63 -25.31 -22.54
CA THR A 222 2.81 -26.29 -23.63
C THR A 222 4.28 -26.68 -23.85
N ASN A 223 5.22 -25.74 -23.65
CA ASN A 223 6.65 -26.00 -23.87
C ASN A 223 7.40 -26.45 -22.61
N PHE A 224 7.00 -26.00 -21.42
CA PHE A 224 7.74 -26.21 -20.17
C PHE A 224 6.92 -26.91 -19.07
N GLY A 225 5.66 -27.26 -19.34
CA GLY A 225 4.83 -28.05 -18.45
C GLY A 225 4.23 -27.28 -17.28
N ILE A 226 3.17 -27.83 -16.71
CA ILE A 226 2.34 -27.18 -15.69
C ILE A 226 3.10 -26.86 -14.40
N ASN A 227 4.09 -27.67 -14.01
CA ASN A 227 4.86 -27.44 -12.78
C ASN A 227 5.67 -26.12 -12.85
N SER A 228 6.19 -25.78 -14.04
CA SER A 228 6.90 -24.52 -14.24
C SER A 228 5.95 -23.32 -14.14
N PHE A 229 4.71 -23.46 -14.62
CA PHE A 229 3.69 -22.43 -14.49
C PHE A 229 3.17 -22.29 -13.05
N LEU A 230 3.00 -23.41 -12.33
CA LEU A 230 2.64 -23.40 -10.92
C LEU A 230 3.66 -22.64 -10.07
N TYR A 231 4.92 -22.57 -10.48
CA TYR A 231 5.92 -21.74 -9.80
C TYR A 231 5.54 -20.26 -9.85
N PHE A 232 5.06 -19.74 -10.99
CA PHE A 232 4.57 -18.35 -11.08
C PHE A 232 3.39 -18.11 -10.14
N LEU A 233 2.36 -18.96 -10.21
CA LEU A 233 1.15 -18.80 -9.40
C LEU A 233 1.43 -18.91 -7.89
N ILE A 234 2.23 -19.90 -7.48
CA ILE A 234 2.59 -20.09 -6.06
C ILE A 234 3.48 -18.94 -5.58
N SER A 235 4.43 -18.46 -6.40
CA SER A 235 5.26 -17.32 -6.06
C SER A 235 4.44 -16.03 -5.91
N ALA A 236 3.47 -15.81 -6.80
CA ALA A 236 2.56 -14.67 -6.72
C ALA A 236 1.63 -14.72 -5.50
N PHE A 237 1.10 -15.89 -5.16
CA PHE A 237 0.35 -16.10 -3.93
C PHE A 237 1.22 -15.78 -2.71
N LEU A 238 2.36 -16.45 -2.57
CA LEU A 238 3.27 -16.28 -1.43
C LEU A 238 3.80 -14.85 -1.30
N ALA A 239 4.04 -14.16 -2.43
CA ALA A 239 4.42 -12.76 -2.45
C ALA A 239 3.40 -11.89 -1.71
N GLY A 240 2.11 -12.11 -1.94
CA GLY A 240 1.04 -11.42 -1.24
C GLY A 240 0.50 -12.13 0.01
N SER A 241 1.23 -13.10 0.57
CA SER A 241 0.87 -13.80 1.81
C SER A 241 1.76 -13.34 2.97
N LEU A 242 1.98 -14.18 3.99
CA LEU A 242 2.94 -13.95 5.09
C LEU A 242 4.40 -14.06 4.59
N HIS A 243 4.90 -13.02 3.93
CA HIS A 243 6.25 -12.89 3.41
C HIS A 243 6.89 -11.61 3.95
N PRO A 244 8.19 -11.57 4.32
CA PRO A 244 8.82 -10.37 4.89
C PRO A 244 8.56 -9.07 4.13
N CYS A 245 8.63 -9.12 2.80
CA CYS A 245 8.35 -7.95 1.96
C CYS A 245 6.88 -7.53 2.01
N SER A 246 5.93 -8.46 2.10
CA SER A 246 4.49 -8.17 2.05
C SER A 246 3.97 -7.41 3.26
N GLY A 247 4.76 -7.31 4.33
CA GLY A 247 4.41 -6.49 5.49
C GLY A 247 4.15 -5.03 5.12
N HIS A 248 4.66 -4.55 3.98
CA HIS A 248 4.35 -3.22 3.44
C HIS A 248 2.83 -3.01 3.25
N PHE A 249 2.06 -4.01 2.78
CA PHE A 249 0.60 -3.92 2.59
C PHE A 249 -0.19 -3.57 3.85
N ILE A 250 0.41 -3.80 5.03
CA ILE A 250 -0.17 -3.47 6.32
C ILE A 250 0.51 -2.22 6.88
N ALA A 251 1.85 -2.23 6.86
CA ALA A 251 2.70 -1.18 7.42
C ALA A 251 2.38 0.20 6.87
N GLU A 252 2.01 0.29 5.60
CA GLU A 252 1.82 1.56 4.93
C GLU A 252 0.65 2.35 5.52
N HIS A 253 -0.49 1.71 5.83
CA HIS A 253 -1.74 2.42 6.12
C HIS A 253 -2.53 1.93 7.34
N TYR A 254 -2.04 0.92 8.08
CA TYR A 254 -2.68 0.50 9.32
C TYR A 254 -2.15 1.25 10.55
N LEU A 255 -3.08 1.60 11.44
CA LEU A 255 -2.80 2.25 12.73
C LEU A 255 -2.45 1.18 13.77
N LEU A 256 -1.22 0.66 13.74
CA LEU A 256 -0.77 -0.40 14.65
C LEU A 256 -0.60 0.05 16.11
N ASN A 257 -0.48 1.36 16.33
CA ASN A 257 -0.47 2.00 17.64
C ASN A 257 -1.20 3.36 17.53
N MET A 258 -2.29 3.53 18.28
CA MET A 258 -3.14 4.71 18.16
C MET A 258 -2.46 5.99 18.66
N GLU A 259 -1.68 5.89 19.73
CA GLU A 259 -0.94 7.02 20.28
C GLU A 259 0.11 7.52 19.28
N GLU A 260 0.93 6.60 18.75
CA GLU A 260 1.91 6.91 17.72
C GLU A 260 1.26 7.54 16.49
N ALA A 261 0.09 7.04 16.08
CA ALA A 261 -0.66 7.60 14.96
C ALA A 261 -1.15 9.04 15.25
N ILE A 262 -1.74 9.32 16.41
CA ILE A 262 -2.20 10.66 16.78
C ILE A 262 -1.03 11.65 16.86
N ILE A 263 0.10 11.23 17.43
CA ILE A 263 1.35 12.00 17.46
C ILE A 263 1.82 12.31 16.05
N GLY A 264 1.89 11.27 15.22
CA GLY A 264 2.32 11.37 13.84
C GLY A 264 1.42 12.28 13.02
N GLY A 265 0.11 12.30 13.29
CA GLY A 265 -0.84 13.14 12.59
C GLY A 265 -0.59 14.63 12.83
N LYS A 266 -0.27 15.03 14.07
CA LYS A 266 0.18 16.40 14.37
C LYS A 266 1.49 16.73 13.66
N LEU A 267 2.45 15.81 13.69
CA LEU A 267 3.75 15.98 13.02
C LEU A 267 3.63 16.03 11.49
N ALA A 268 2.67 15.34 10.89
CA ALA A 268 2.44 15.31 9.45
C ALA A 268 2.04 16.67 8.88
N PHE A 269 1.43 17.53 9.69
CA PHE A 269 1.06 18.89 9.33
C PHE A 269 2.06 19.94 9.80
N LYS A 270 3.09 19.57 10.57
CA LYS A 270 4.12 20.49 11.03
C LYS A 270 4.80 21.18 9.84
N ASN A 271 5.07 22.47 9.97
CA ASN A 271 5.62 23.33 8.91
C ASN A 271 4.71 23.48 7.68
N THR A 272 3.40 23.20 7.83
CA THR A 272 2.40 23.41 6.78
C THR A 272 1.35 24.42 7.24
N THR A 273 0.56 24.95 6.30
CA THR A 273 -0.55 25.86 6.63
C THR A 273 -1.63 25.16 7.48
N ALA A 274 -1.74 23.83 7.37
CA ALA A 274 -2.72 23.04 8.12
C ALA A 274 -2.32 22.80 9.58
N GLU A 275 -1.11 23.21 10.00
CA GLU A 275 -0.73 23.19 11.42
C GLU A 275 -1.60 24.13 12.26
N THR A 276 -1.93 25.30 11.70
CA THR A 276 -2.73 26.34 12.37
C THR A 276 -4.16 26.38 11.86
N GLU A 277 -4.39 26.05 10.58
CA GLU A 277 -5.69 26.12 9.92
C GLU A 277 -6.05 24.77 9.28
N PRO A 278 -6.68 23.84 10.04
CA PRO A 278 -7.03 22.53 9.52
C PRO A 278 -7.87 22.62 8.25
N VAL A 279 -7.47 21.86 7.22
CA VAL A 279 -8.23 21.76 5.96
C VAL A 279 -9.13 20.53 6.05
N HIS A 280 -10.42 20.72 5.82
CA HIS A 280 -11.40 19.63 5.85
C HIS A 280 -11.77 19.16 4.44
N SER A 281 -11.91 17.84 4.26
CA SER A 281 -12.45 17.23 3.03
C SER A 281 -13.98 17.14 3.05
N THR A 282 -14.58 17.14 4.23
CA THR A 282 -16.03 17.08 4.44
C THR A 282 -16.43 17.93 5.64
N GLU A 283 -17.57 18.62 5.53
CA GLU A 283 -18.14 19.40 6.62
C GLU A 283 -18.84 18.48 7.62
N LYS A 284 -18.37 18.45 8.87
CA LYS A 284 -18.91 17.54 9.90
C LYS A 284 -20.42 17.76 10.14
N SER A 285 -20.88 19.02 10.05
CA SER A 285 -22.28 19.40 10.23
C SER A 285 -23.21 18.88 9.15
N GLU A 286 -22.68 18.53 7.97
CA GLU A 286 -23.48 17.99 6.87
C GLU A 286 -23.69 16.47 6.98
N ILE A 287 -22.96 15.78 7.86
CA ILE A 287 -23.00 14.33 8.01
C ILE A 287 -24.03 13.92 9.06
N THR A 288 -25.11 13.27 8.62
CA THR A 288 -26.18 12.76 9.50
C THR A 288 -26.11 11.26 9.76
N ARG A 289 -25.04 10.61 9.30
CA ARG A 289 -24.82 9.16 9.37
C ARG A 289 -24.42 8.70 10.78
N GLN A 290 -25.22 7.80 11.37
CA GLN A 290 -25.01 7.28 12.72
C GLN A 290 -23.76 6.39 12.85
N ASP A 291 -23.31 5.79 11.76
CA ASP A 291 -22.13 4.93 11.74
C ASP A 291 -20.80 5.69 11.75
N VAL A 292 -20.83 7.02 11.61
CA VAL A 292 -19.66 7.88 11.52
C VAL A 292 -19.48 8.63 12.84
N GLN A 293 -18.46 8.27 13.59
CA GLN A 293 -18.02 9.02 14.77
C GLN A 293 -16.69 9.70 14.48
N PHE A 294 -16.74 11.02 14.25
CA PHE A 294 -15.53 11.78 13.96
C PHE A 294 -14.62 11.90 15.17
N TYR A 295 -13.36 11.55 14.98
CA TYR A 295 -12.30 11.86 15.92
C TYR A 295 -11.89 13.34 15.78
N GLU A 296 -11.49 13.93 16.90
CA GLU A 296 -11.04 15.33 16.93
C GLU A 296 -9.66 15.48 16.32
N HIS A 297 -8.75 14.57 16.68
CA HIS A 297 -7.37 14.60 16.22
C HIS A 297 -7.20 13.83 14.91
N TYR A 298 -6.29 14.34 14.09
CA TYR A 298 -5.87 13.62 12.90
C TYR A 298 -4.86 12.52 13.29
N ALA A 299 -5.03 11.32 12.75
CA ALA A 299 -4.10 10.21 12.91
C ALA A 299 -3.22 10.08 11.65
N LEU A 300 -1.92 9.82 11.83
CA LEU A 300 -1.02 9.50 10.72
C LEU A 300 -1.50 8.22 10.05
N GLU A 301 -1.95 8.34 8.82
CA GLU A 301 -2.47 7.24 8.02
C GLU A 301 -1.45 6.67 7.03
N THR A 302 -0.22 7.19 7.03
CA THR A 302 0.87 6.74 6.17
C THR A 302 2.17 6.63 6.95
N PHE A 303 2.72 5.41 7.05
CA PHE A 303 3.98 5.14 7.75
C PHE A 303 5.07 4.72 6.79
N SER A 304 6.30 5.09 7.11
CA SER A 304 7.48 4.72 6.33
C SER A 304 8.28 3.60 6.99
N TYR A 305 9.10 2.93 6.19
CA TYR A 305 10.06 1.91 6.57
C TYR A 305 11.36 2.19 5.80
N TYR A 306 12.46 2.34 6.54
CA TYR A 306 13.78 2.69 5.99
C TYR A 306 14.77 1.54 6.02
N GLY A 307 14.30 0.30 6.19
CA GLY A 307 15.18 -0.87 6.33
C GLY A 307 15.53 -1.56 5.01
N ILE A 308 16.24 -2.69 5.12
CA ILE A 308 16.91 -3.36 4.00
C ILE A 308 15.96 -3.95 2.94
N LEU A 309 14.70 -4.25 3.31
CA LEU A 309 13.76 -4.85 2.36
C LEU A 309 13.42 -3.91 1.19
N ASN A 310 13.62 -2.60 1.36
CA ASN A 310 13.53 -1.60 0.28
C ASN A 310 14.37 -1.93 -0.95
N PHE A 311 15.48 -2.66 -0.77
CA PHE A 311 16.32 -3.12 -1.87
C PHE A 311 15.53 -4.00 -2.86
N PHE A 312 14.61 -4.81 -2.37
CA PHE A 312 13.77 -5.70 -3.18
C PHE A 312 12.48 -5.01 -3.65
N THR A 313 12.08 -3.92 -3.02
CA THR A 313 10.76 -3.31 -3.17
C THR A 313 10.81 -1.87 -3.69
N TRP A 314 11.82 -1.54 -4.51
CA TRP A 314 11.92 -0.24 -5.18
C TRP A 314 11.80 0.94 -4.21
N ASN A 315 12.40 0.83 -3.02
CA ASN A 315 12.32 1.87 -1.99
C ASN A 315 10.88 2.31 -1.62
N VAL A 316 9.84 1.50 -1.89
CA VAL A 316 8.45 1.86 -1.58
C VAL A 316 8.23 2.14 -0.10
N GLY A 317 9.05 1.56 0.78
CA GLY A 317 9.02 1.84 2.21
C GLY A 317 9.26 3.32 2.56
N LEU A 318 9.86 4.12 1.67
CA LEU A 318 9.81 5.59 1.75
C LEU A 318 8.41 6.09 1.35
N HIS A 319 7.40 5.61 2.07
CA HIS A 319 6.00 5.70 1.65
C HIS A 319 5.41 7.09 1.83
N ASN A 320 5.85 7.84 2.85
CA ASN A 320 5.45 9.24 3.03
C ASN A 320 6.01 10.09 1.89
N GLU A 321 7.28 9.89 1.55
CA GLU A 321 7.96 10.55 0.43
C GLU A 321 7.28 10.22 -0.89
N HIS A 322 6.94 8.94 -1.08
CA HIS A 322 6.23 8.45 -2.26
C HIS A 322 4.83 9.07 -2.40
N HIS A 323 4.01 9.05 -1.35
CA HIS A 323 2.68 9.68 -1.38
C HIS A 323 2.75 11.20 -1.56
N ASP A 324 3.73 11.85 -0.93
CA ASP A 324 3.98 13.28 -1.12
C ASP A 324 4.45 13.57 -2.54
N PHE A 325 5.20 12.68 -3.18
CA PHE A 325 5.80 12.93 -4.48
C PHE A 325 5.80 11.67 -5.37
N PRO A 326 4.63 11.23 -5.87
CA PRO A 326 4.51 9.99 -6.64
C PRO A 326 5.21 10.05 -8.01
N PHE A 327 5.68 11.24 -8.40
CA PHE A 327 6.44 11.46 -9.63
C PHE A 327 7.96 11.51 -9.41
N VAL A 328 8.43 11.27 -8.19
CA VAL A 328 9.85 11.04 -7.88
C VAL A 328 10.09 9.53 -7.94
N PRO A 329 11.03 9.05 -8.78
CA PRO A 329 11.27 7.62 -8.93
C PRO A 329 11.94 7.04 -7.69
N TRP A 330 11.77 5.72 -7.50
CA TRP A 330 12.39 4.94 -6.43
C TRP A 330 13.87 5.26 -6.17
N SER A 331 14.64 5.53 -7.22
CA SER A 331 16.09 5.77 -7.15
C SER A 331 16.45 7.10 -6.46
N ARG A 332 15.48 8.02 -6.33
CA ARG A 332 15.67 9.38 -5.80
C ARG A 332 14.85 9.66 -4.54
N LEU A 333 14.03 8.72 -4.07
CA LEU A 333 13.25 8.90 -2.83
C LEU A 333 14.14 9.18 -1.61
N TRP A 334 15.31 8.53 -1.51
CA TRP A 334 16.26 8.82 -0.44
C TRP A 334 16.87 10.23 -0.53
N GLU A 335 17.02 10.78 -1.73
CA GLU A 335 17.48 12.16 -1.91
C GLU A 335 16.39 13.15 -1.48
N LEU A 336 15.13 12.87 -1.82
CA LEU A 336 13.97 13.62 -1.34
C LEU A 336 13.92 13.65 0.19
N ASN A 337 14.04 12.49 0.85
CA ASN A 337 14.09 12.41 2.31
C ASN A 337 15.21 13.27 2.92
N ARG A 338 16.41 13.24 2.33
CA ARG A 338 17.56 14.03 2.79
C ARG A 338 17.42 15.54 2.55
N LEU A 339 16.73 15.95 1.49
CA LEU A 339 16.51 17.36 1.19
C LEU A 339 15.46 17.99 2.12
N CYS A 340 14.51 17.21 2.61
CA CYS A 340 13.37 17.69 3.39
C CYS A 340 13.30 17.04 4.80
N PRO A 341 14.39 17.01 5.58
CA PRO A 341 14.46 16.26 6.83
C PRO A 341 13.44 16.74 7.88
N GLU A 342 13.10 18.03 7.89
CA GLU A 342 12.13 18.65 8.79
C GLU A 342 10.68 18.19 8.54
N PHE A 343 10.40 17.63 7.36
CA PHE A 343 9.09 17.08 7.01
C PHE A 343 9.00 15.57 7.26
N TYR A 344 10.13 14.85 7.25
CA TYR A 344 10.14 13.37 7.29
C TYR A 344 10.75 12.77 8.57
N GLN A 345 11.86 13.29 9.09
CA GLN A 345 12.64 12.58 10.14
C GLN A 345 11.93 12.45 11.48
N SER A 346 11.00 13.37 11.79
CA SER A 346 10.18 13.30 12.99
C SER A 346 8.98 12.38 12.86
N LEU A 347 8.59 12.00 11.63
CA LEU A 347 7.42 11.14 11.44
C LEU A 347 7.67 9.75 12.04
N PRO A 348 6.66 9.17 12.71
CA PRO A 348 6.66 7.77 13.07
C PRO A 348 6.92 6.85 11.87
N LYS A 349 7.56 5.72 12.13
CA LYS A 349 8.01 4.77 11.12
C LYS A 349 8.01 3.36 11.69
N HIS A 350 7.95 2.39 10.79
CA HIS A 350 8.19 0.99 11.13
C HIS A 350 9.68 0.64 10.95
N ASP A 351 10.24 -0.09 11.91
CA ASP A 351 11.61 -0.60 11.82
C ASP A 351 11.68 -2.02 11.24
N SER A 352 10.56 -2.75 11.17
CA SER A 352 10.50 -4.11 10.64
C SER A 352 9.12 -4.49 10.11
N TRP A 353 9.03 -4.79 8.81
CA TRP A 353 7.81 -5.33 8.19
C TRP A 353 7.44 -6.73 8.69
N CYS A 354 8.42 -7.56 9.08
CA CYS A 354 8.13 -8.83 9.74
C CYS A 354 7.43 -8.61 11.09
N LYS A 355 7.88 -7.61 11.86
CA LYS A 355 7.23 -7.24 13.12
C LYS A 355 5.84 -6.68 12.88
N VAL A 356 5.64 -5.91 11.82
CA VAL A 356 4.30 -5.42 11.43
C VAL A 356 3.35 -6.58 11.19
N LEU A 357 3.75 -7.60 10.40
CA LEU A 357 2.92 -8.78 10.17
C LEU A 357 2.60 -9.52 11.47
N TRP A 358 3.61 -9.69 12.33
CA TRP A 358 3.45 -10.33 13.64
C TRP A 358 2.47 -9.56 14.54
N ASP A 359 2.68 -8.26 14.70
CA ASP A 359 1.84 -7.38 15.51
C ASP A 359 0.40 -7.35 14.97
N PHE A 360 0.23 -7.24 13.65
CA PHE A 360 -1.08 -7.27 13.03
C PHE A 360 -1.84 -8.55 13.36
N VAL A 361 -1.19 -9.71 13.27
CA VAL A 361 -1.85 -10.99 13.55
C VAL A 361 -2.15 -11.18 15.03
N LEU A 362 -1.21 -10.84 15.92
CA LEU A 362 -1.23 -11.32 17.31
C LEU A 362 -1.65 -10.29 18.35
N LYS A 363 -1.64 -8.99 18.04
CA LYS A 363 -2.10 -7.98 19.00
C LYS A 363 -3.61 -7.84 18.94
N ASP A 364 -4.27 -7.89 20.09
CA ASP A 364 -5.73 -7.83 20.17
C ASP A 364 -6.30 -6.44 19.86
N ASP A 365 -5.51 -5.38 20.08
CA ASP A 365 -5.86 -3.98 19.80
C ASP A 365 -5.58 -3.56 18.35
N VAL A 366 -5.01 -4.46 17.54
CA VAL A 366 -4.85 -4.27 16.08
C VAL A 366 -5.88 -5.11 15.35
N THR A 367 -6.82 -4.44 14.69
CA THR A 367 -7.94 -5.04 13.97
C THR A 367 -7.99 -4.53 12.53
N LEU A 368 -8.91 -5.05 11.72
CA LEU A 368 -9.14 -4.52 10.37
C LEU A 368 -9.75 -3.10 10.37
N TYR A 369 -10.28 -2.64 11.52
CA TYR A 369 -10.81 -1.29 11.69
C TYR A 369 -9.73 -0.22 11.90
N ASN A 370 -8.47 -0.60 12.17
CA ASN A 370 -7.36 0.31 12.40
C ASN A 370 -6.88 0.98 11.10
N ARG A 371 -7.78 1.66 10.41
CA ARG A 371 -7.59 2.44 9.19
C ARG A 371 -8.29 3.77 9.35
N VAL A 372 -7.68 4.83 8.82
CA VAL A 372 -8.33 6.14 8.69
C VAL A 372 -9.37 6.07 7.58
N LYS A 373 -10.56 6.61 7.84
CA LYS A 373 -11.63 6.76 6.85
C LYS A 373 -12.17 8.18 6.80
N ARG A 374 -12.63 8.57 5.62
CA ARG A 374 -13.29 9.83 5.31
C ARG A 374 -14.60 9.54 4.62
N VAL A 375 -15.64 10.27 5.01
CA VAL A 375 -16.94 10.21 4.35
C VAL A 375 -16.80 10.77 2.94
N ASN A 376 -17.33 10.07 1.95
CA ASN A 376 -17.32 10.58 0.59
C ASN A 376 -18.25 11.79 0.49
N LYS A 377 -17.78 12.88 -0.12
CA LYS A 377 -18.56 14.13 -0.26
C LYS A 377 -19.90 13.97 -0.99
N HIS A 378 -20.09 12.88 -1.75
CA HIS A 378 -21.32 12.56 -2.43
C HIS A 378 -22.28 11.71 -1.58
N LEU A 379 -21.85 11.24 -0.41
CA LEU A 379 -22.60 10.40 0.53
C LEU A 379 -22.88 11.14 1.86
N THR A 380 -22.94 12.47 1.81
CA THR A 380 -23.06 13.32 3.01
C THR A 380 -24.44 13.22 3.68
N LYS A 381 -25.48 12.85 2.92
CA LYS A 381 -26.85 12.65 3.43
C LYS A 381 -27.22 11.18 3.34
N ALA A 382 -27.93 10.68 4.35
CA ALA A 382 -28.61 9.39 4.25
C ALA A 382 -29.67 9.48 3.14
N ASP A 383 -29.61 8.57 2.16
CA ASP A 383 -30.78 8.23 1.33
C ASP A 383 -31.70 7.28 2.12
#